data_AF-A0A2D4I1K9-F1
#
_entry.id   AF-A0A2D4I1K9-F1
#
_cell.length_a   1.000
_cell.length_b   1.000
_cell.length_c   1.000
_cell.angle_alpha   90.00
_cell.angle_beta   90.00
_cell.angle_gamma   90.00
#
_symmetry.space_group_name_H-M   'P 1'
#
loop_
_entity.id
_entity.type
_entity.pdbx_description
1 polymer ?
#
loop_
_entity_poly.entity_id
_entity_poly.type
_entity_poly.pdbx_seq_one_letter_code
_entity_poly.pdbx_strand_id
1 'polypeptide(L)'
;YYRHCSQQPAVNPVDCIEEVEHLTTRVLLPLLSHRAMQDLWEMLRSCSTLCNPLSCSPGPESVPSIVSLNCSRNMTSVSLAGSKSPFPFLTAFLVLVNSILHVHKGLVNQYVSIFEMKSLKDYLLQCCTTVPLSLTPSSAWLLRHEYHLQYVLLSLAQKIADACPDCNQHASLHHSVAMVLLSRLLPGSEYLAHELLRGFAFNPQLIPEGKVGGPEAADFSDLLHLSSKPKPLQLSLTAPISSLPSYGALLEEAYRQLPLIQSCFLFHFTYLEPALIHSRNVYRGRTHLVRSMLLPEVNGPILPSDWLFLPLISLYNKTTGAGTQWSTESPLPLDLVNVVTRNLQWILLLETWRPQILQGIPIAAKLARLMCVFLTGSDLFLEGPVHCYTAALLSLYCQSKAFESLNLDAPLPGLASFHDLYISLLEQFESVSFGDPLFGVFVLLPLQRHFSSQLKMAVFGEHVNTLRALGVPFEQFPLPLERYLSPPEDNLNLLNQYFHDLVTGTLQQHWCPVLYVVAVAHVNTFIFSQENVSQEMDVARRNMLQKTWVLKNEGLKKHLLYYKRANKENPLGFDLYEELPAIRLKYLQAITRKE
;
A
#
# COMPACT_ATOMS: atom_id res chain seq x y z
N TYR A 1 -21.80 -34.92 -10.77
CA TYR A 1 -21.73 -35.74 -11.99
C TYR A 1 -20.67 -35.20 -12.95
N TYR A 2 -20.94 -34.13 -13.72
CA TYR A 2 -20.02 -33.60 -14.74
C TYR A 2 -18.58 -33.29 -14.28
N ARG A 3 -18.40 -32.76 -13.06
CA ARG A 3 -17.08 -32.46 -12.49
C ARG A 3 -16.15 -33.69 -12.36
N HIS A 4 -16.72 -34.90 -12.29
CA HIS A 4 -15.97 -36.15 -12.15
C HIS A 4 -16.12 -37.08 -13.36
N CYS A 5 -16.72 -36.62 -14.47
CA CYS A 5 -16.92 -37.46 -15.66
C CYS A 5 -15.62 -38.09 -16.18
N SER A 6 -14.50 -37.36 -16.16
CA SER A 6 -13.19 -37.87 -16.59
C SER A 6 -12.61 -38.97 -15.68
N GLN A 7 -13.17 -39.15 -14.48
CA GLN A 7 -12.76 -40.19 -13.52
C GLN A 7 -13.71 -41.39 -13.54
N GLN A 8 -14.80 -41.32 -14.30
CA GLN A 8 -15.80 -42.38 -14.37
C GLN A 8 -15.52 -43.27 -15.59
N PRO A 9 -15.15 -44.55 -15.39
CA PRO A 9 -14.80 -45.44 -16.50
C PRO A 9 -15.99 -45.80 -17.40
N ALA A 10 -17.22 -45.53 -16.95
CA ALA A 10 -18.46 -45.85 -17.67
C ALA A 10 -18.99 -44.71 -18.56
N VAL A 11 -18.37 -43.53 -18.56
CA VAL A 11 -18.88 -42.37 -19.30
C VAL A 11 -18.22 -42.31 -20.69
N ASN A 12 -19.02 -42.42 -21.75
CA ASN A 12 -18.57 -42.14 -23.10
C ASN A 12 -18.38 -40.62 -23.26
N PRO A 13 -17.18 -40.14 -23.64
CA PRO A 13 -16.92 -38.71 -23.79
C PRO A 13 -17.78 -38.04 -24.88
N VAL A 14 -18.16 -38.76 -25.94
CA VAL A 14 -18.96 -38.21 -27.04
C VAL A 14 -20.40 -37.99 -26.60
N ASP A 15 -21.03 -39.00 -26.00
CA ASP A 15 -22.40 -38.90 -25.48
C ASP A 15 -22.51 -37.81 -24.40
N CYS A 16 -21.49 -37.68 -23.55
CA CYS A 16 -21.43 -36.63 -22.52
C CYS A 16 -21.37 -35.21 -23.13
N ILE A 17 -20.71 -35.03 -24.27
CA ILE A 17 -20.68 -33.76 -24.99
C ILE A 17 -22.07 -33.44 -25.55
N GLU A 18 -22.72 -34.39 -26.23
CA GLU A 18 -24.07 -34.20 -26.78
C GLU A 18 -25.11 -33.90 -25.69
N GLU A 19 -25.05 -34.61 -24.56
CA GLU A 19 -25.89 -34.34 -23.40
C GLU A 19 -25.68 -32.92 -22.85
N VAL A 20 -24.43 -32.46 -22.78
CA VAL A 20 -24.10 -31.13 -22.28
C VAL A 20 -24.57 -30.03 -23.24
N GLU A 21 -24.45 -30.23 -24.56
CA GLU A 21 -25.00 -29.33 -25.56
C GLU A 21 -26.52 -29.24 -25.48
N HIS A 22 -27.19 -30.39 -25.33
CA HIS A 22 -28.65 -30.45 -25.17
C HIS A 22 -29.12 -29.76 -23.89
N LEU A 23 -28.47 -30.04 -22.75
CA LEU A 23 -28.74 -29.38 -21.47
C LEU A 23 -28.55 -27.86 -21.57
N THR A 24 -27.49 -27.43 -22.24
CA THR A 24 -27.17 -26.01 -22.42
C THR A 24 -28.25 -25.31 -23.25
N THR A 25 -28.57 -25.87 -24.42
CA THR A 25 -29.51 -25.26 -25.37
C THR A 25 -30.97 -25.32 -24.90
N ARG A 26 -31.40 -26.44 -24.29
CA ARG A 26 -32.80 -26.63 -23.88
C ARG A 26 -33.14 -26.08 -22.51
N VAL A 27 -32.18 -26.01 -21.58
CA VAL A 27 -32.46 -25.67 -20.19
C VAL A 27 -31.68 -24.44 -19.74
N LEU A 28 -30.35 -24.45 -19.85
CA LEU A 28 -29.52 -23.42 -19.19
C LEU A 28 -29.61 -22.05 -19.87
N LEU A 29 -29.61 -21.99 -21.21
CA LEU A 29 -29.77 -20.74 -21.94
C LEU A 29 -31.18 -20.13 -21.78
N PRO A 30 -32.28 -20.88 -21.92
CA PRO A 30 -33.61 -20.36 -21.62
C PRO A 30 -33.73 -19.86 -20.19
N LEU A 31 -33.16 -20.60 -19.22
CA LEU A 31 -33.13 -20.18 -17.82
C LEU A 31 -32.36 -18.88 -17.62
N LEU A 32 -31.21 -18.72 -18.29
CA LEU A 32 -30.43 -17.48 -18.24
C LEU A 32 -31.22 -16.27 -18.75
N SER A 33 -31.99 -16.46 -19.82
CA SER A 33 -32.84 -15.42 -20.42
C SER A 33 -34.13 -15.13 -19.64
N HIS A 34 -34.49 -15.99 -18.68
CA HIS A 34 -35.74 -15.88 -17.96
C HIS A 34 -35.72 -14.73 -16.95
N ARG A 35 -36.84 -14.01 -16.80
CA ARG A 35 -36.95 -12.85 -15.90
C ARG A 35 -36.59 -13.17 -14.45
N ALA A 36 -37.02 -14.33 -13.96
CA ALA A 36 -36.67 -14.79 -12.62
C ALA A 36 -35.15 -14.87 -12.37
N MET A 37 -34.35 -15.22 -13.39
CA MET A 37 -32.89 -15.21 -13.26
C MET A 37 -32.36 -13.78 -13.17
N GLN A 38 -32.89 -12.85 -13.98
CA GLN A 38 -32.54 -11.43 -13.93
C GLN A 38 -32.83 -10.83 -12.54
N ASP A 39 -34.00 -11.12 -11.98
CA ASP A 39 -34.39 -10.69 -10.63
C ASP A 39 -33.40 -11.22 -9.56
N LEU A 40 -32.90 -12.45 -9.70
CA LEU A 40 -31.89 -13.02 -8.79
C LEU A 40 -30.55 -12.26 -8.86
N TRP A 41 -30.11 -11.86 -10.05
CA TRP A 41 -28.89 -11.06 -10.22
C TRP A 41 -29.05 -9.65 -9.63
N GLU A 42 -30.23 -9.03 -9.76
CA GLU A 42 -30.53 -7.73 -9.15
C GLU A 42 -30.52 -7.79 -7.61
N MET A 43 -30.95 -8.92 -7.03
CA MET A 43 -30.94 -9.13 -5.57
C MET A 43 -29.56 -9.42 -4.98
N LEU A 44 -28.51 -9.64 -5.79
CA LEU A 44 -27.16 -9.94 -5.27
C LEU A 44 -26.64 -8.85 -4.33
N ARG A 45 -26.77 -7.59 -4.73
CA ARG A 45 -26.28 -6.44 -3.96
C ARG A 45 -27.00 -6.31 -2.62
N SER A 46 -28.32 -6.48 -2.61
CA SER A 46 -29.13 -6.30 -1.41
C SER A 46 -28.97 -7.46 -0.41
N CYS A 47 -28.72 -8.68 -0.90
CA CYS A 47 -28.46 -9.87 -0.08
C CYS A 47 -27.01 -10.04 0.35
N SER A 48 -26.07 -9.32 -0.27
CA SER A 48 -24.63 -9.43 -0.02
C SER A 48 -24.25 -8.93 1.36
N THR A 49 -23.42 -9.72 2.05
CA THR A 49 -22.90 -9.34 3.37
C THR A 49 -21.89 -8.19 3.25
N LEU A 50 -21.15 -8.14 2.14
CA LEU A 50 -20.17 -7.10 1.83
C LEU A 50 -20.82 -5.79 1.39
N CYS A 51 -21.85 -5.85 0.55
CA CYS A 51 -22.50 -4.66 0.00
C CYS A 51 -23.59 -4.09 0.93
N ASN A 52 -24.17 -4.94 1.79
CA ASN A 52 -25.19 -4.56 2.76
C ASN A 52 -24.85 -5.14 4.14
N PRO A 53 -23.93 -4.52 4.91
CA PRO A 53 -23.47 -5.07 6.18
C PRO A 53 -24.55 -5.12 7.27
N LEU A 54 -25.56 -4.25 7.18
CA LEU A 54 -26.72 -4.23 8.07
C LEU A 54 -27.60 -5.47 7.90
N SER A 55 -27.53 -6.18 6.76
CA SER A 55 -28.25 -7.45 6.57
C SER A 55 -27.79 -8.56 7.52
N CYS A 56 -26.57 -8.45 8.04
CA CYS A 56 -25.91 -9.47 8.86
C CYS A 56 -25.72 -9.05 10.31
N SER A 57 -26.29 -7.91 10.73
CA SER A 57 -26.21 -7.46 12.13
C SER A 57 -26.88 -8.50 13.04
N PRO A 58 -26.23 -8.93 14.14
CA PRO A 58 -26.84 -9.85 15.10
C PRO A 58 -28.21 -9.31 15.55
N GLY A 59 -29.25 -10.15 15.54
CA GLY A 59 -30.56 -9.74 16.07
C GLY A 59 -30.47 -9.38 17.56
N PRO A 60 -31.40 -8.58 18.11
CA PRO A 60 -31.37 -8.17 19.53
C PRO A 60 -31.40 -9.35 20.51
N GLU A 61 -31.85 -10.52 20.07
CA GLU A 61 -31.91 -11.77 20.86
C GLU A 61 -30.67 -12.67 20.71
N SER A 62 -29.66 -12.26 19.92
CA SER A 62 -28.51 -13.11 19.64
C SER A 62 -27.43 -12.98 20.73
N VAL A 63 -26.98 -14.12 21.23
CA VAL A 63 -25.89 -14.20 22.21
C VAL A 63 -24.55 -14.13 21.47
N PRO A 64 -23.63 -13.23 21.84
CA PRO A 64 -22.36 -13.05 21.11
C PRO A 64 -21.43 -14.28 21.13
N SER A 65 -21.62 -15.21 22.07
CA SER A 65 -20.85 -16.45 22.16
C SER A 65 -21.35 -17.59 21.27
N ILE A 66 -22.52 -17.45 20.63
CA ILE A 66 -23.12 -18.47 19.78
C ILE A 66 -23.31 -17.91 18.38
N VAL A 67 -22.93 -18.69 17.37
CA VAL A 67 -23.18 -18.35 15.96
C VAL A 67 -24.70 -18.33 15.72
N SER A 68 -25.29 -17.15 15.73
CA SER A 68 -26.65 -16.93 15.23
C SER A 68 -26.58 -16.65 13.73
N LEU A 69 -27.22 -17.50 12.93
CA LEU A 69 -27.43 -17.25 11.49
C LEU A 69 -28.61 -16.28 11.24
N ASN A 70 -29.18 -15.71 12.30
CA ASN A 70 -30.35 -14.81 12.27
C ASN A 70 -31.54 -15.37 11.48
N CYS A 71 -31.72 -16.70 11.50
CA CYS A 71 -32.90 -17.37 10.97
C CYS A 71 -34.15 -17.15 11.85
N SER A 72 -34.34 -15.96 12.42
CA SER A 72 -35.51 -15.65 13.23
C SER A 72 -36.69 -15.33 12.31
N ARG A 73 -37.85 -15.91 12.63
CA ARG A 73 -39.06 -15.97 11.78
C ARG A 73 -39.69 -14.60 11.47
N ASN A 74 -39.19 -13.51 12.09
CA ASN A 74 -39.82 -12.18 12.06
C ASN A 74 -39.02 -11.10 11.32
N MET A 75 -37.82 -11.39 10.79
CA MET A 75 -37.07 -10.41 9.99
C MET A 75 -37.14 -10.76 8.51
N THR A 76 -37.87 -9.93 7.75
CA THR A 76 -37.85 -9.87 6.28
C THR A 76 -36.56 -9.23 5.76
N SER A 77 -35.41 -9.46 6.40
CA SER A 77 -34.16 -8.87 5.96
C SER A 77 -33.60 -9.67 4.79
N VAL A 78 -33.39 -8.94 3.70
CA VAL A 78 -32.66 -9.39 2.52
C VAL A 78 -31.25 -9.76 2.98
N SER A 79 -31.00 -11.04 3.21
CA SER A 79 -29.78 -11.56 3.85
C SER A 79 -29.27 -12.80 3.10
N LEU A 80 -27.97 -13.08 3.23
CA LEU A 80 -27.32 -14.17 2.50
C LEU A 80 -27.86 -15.57 2.89
N ALA A 81 -28.29 -15.75 4.14
CA ALA A 81 -28.87 -17.00 4.65
C ALA A 81 -30.40 -17.09 4.49
N GLY A 82 -31.04 -16.00 4.05
CA GLY A 82 -32.50 -15.93 3.91
C GLY A 82 -33.03 -16.83 2.79
N SER A 83 -34.29 -17.26 2.91
CA SER A 83 -34.96 -18.10 1.90
C SER A 83 -35.12 -17.45 0.52
N LYS A 84 -35.02 -16.11 0.46
CA LYS A 84 -35.02 -15.31 -0.78
C LYS A 84 -33.62 -15.00 -1.31
N SER A 85 -32.58 -15.52 -0.69
CA SER A 85 -31.19 -15.26 -1.09
C SER A 85 -30.88 -15.87 -2.46
N PRO A 86 -30.32 -15.11 -3.41
CA PRO A 86 -29.92 -15.64 -4.70
C PRO A 86 -28.61 -16.44 -4.64
N PHE A 87 -27.83 -16.32 -3.55
CA PHE A 87 -26.47 -16.87 -3.45
C PHE A 87 -26.40 -18.40 -3.64
N PRO A 88 -27.20 -19.24 -2.95
CA PRO A 88 -27.08 -20.69 -3.08
C PRO A 88 -27.37 -21.16 -4.51
N PHE A 89 -28.42 -20.62 -5.13
CA PHE A 89 -28.83 -20.98 -6.48
C PHE A 89 -27.83 -20.49 -7.53
N LEU A 90 -27.43 -19.21 -7.49
CA LEU A 90 -26.46 -18.65 -8.43
C LEU A 90 -25.10 -19.34 -8.31
N THR A 91 -24.65 -19.67 -7.09
CA THR A 91 -23.40 -20.41 -6.89
C THR A 91 -23.49 -21.79 -7.53
N ALA A 92 -24.56 -22.55 -7.28
CA ALA A 92 -24.75 -23.87 -7.87
C ALA A 92 -24.84 -23.83 -9.41
N PHE A 93 -25.57 -22.84 -9.94
CA PHE A 93 -25.67 -22.60 -11.38
C PHE A 93 -24.31 -22.31 -12.00
N LEU A 94 -23.53 -21.40 -11.41
CA LEU A 94 -22.20 -21.05 -11.92
C LEU A 94 -21.21 -22.21 -11.79
N VAL A 95 -21.27 -23.01 -10.73
CA VAL A 95 -20.44 -24.23 -10.58
C VAL A 95 -20.80 -25.25 -11.67
N LEU A 96 -22.09 -25.39 -12.01
CA LEU A 96 -22.54 -26.26 -13.10
C LEU A 96 -22.01 -25.75 -14.44
N VAL A 97 -22.19 -24.46 -14.77
CA VAL A 97 -21.67 -23.85 -16.00
C VAL A 97 -20.15 -24.00 -16.08
N ASN A 98 -19.43 -23.76 -14.97
CA ASN A 98 -17.98 -23.90 -14.92
C ASN A 98 -17.53 -25.37 -15.15
N SER A 99 -18.33 -26.34 -14.71
CA SER A 99 -18.10 -27.77 -14.96
C SER A 99 -18.40 -28.13 -16.42
N ILE A 100 -19.48 -27.60 -16.99
CA ILE A 100 -19.85 -27.76 -18.40
C ILE A 100 -18.76 -27.23 -19.33
N LEU A 101 -18.27 -26.01 -19.09
CA LEU A 101 -17.19 -25.43 -19.89
C LEU A 101 -15.84 -26.14 -19.72
N HIS A 102 -15.66 -26.88 -18.62
CA HIS A 102 -14.51 -27.76 -18.48
C HIS A 102 -14.60 -28.98 -19.41
N VAL A 103 -15.80 -29.53 -19.59
CA VAL A 103 -16.07 -30.67 -20.48
C VAL A 103 -16.11 -30.22 -21.94
N HIS A 104 -16.82 -29.14 -22.25
CA HIS A 104 -17.02 -28.64 -23.61
C HIS A 104 -16.65 -27.16 -23.76
N LYS A 105 -15.40 -26.89 -24.17
CA LYS A 105 -14.88 -25.53 -24.36
C LYS A 105 -15.58 -24.73 -25.46
N GLY A 106 -16.21 -25.39 -26.43
CA GLY A 106 -16.91 -24.72 -27.54
C GLY A 106 -18.17 -23.96 -27.13
N LEU A 107 -18.71 -24.18 -25.93
CA LEU A 107 -19.92 -23.50 -25.45
C LEU A 107 -19.64 -22.14 -24.78
N VAL A 108 -18.36 -21.73 -24.68
CA VAL A 108 -17.95 -20.50 -23.98
C VAL A 108 -18.74 -19.27 -24.45
N ASN A 109 -18.88 -19.10 -25.76
CA ASN A 109 -19.54 -17.93 -26.35
C ASN A 109 -21.01 -17.77 -25.92
N GLN A 110 -21.68 -18.87 -25.53
CA GLN A 110 -23.08 -18.85 -25.13
C GLN A 110 -23.29 -18.27 -23.71
N TYR A 111 -22.23 -18.25 -22.89
CA TYR A 111 -22.28 -17.80 -21.50
C TYR A 111 -21.62 -16.42 -21.26
N VAL A 112 -21.08 -15.78 -22.30
CA VAL A 112 -20.48 -14.43 -22.21
C VAL A 112 -21.48 -13.40 -21.69
N SER A 113 -22.76 -13.57 -22.02
CA SER A 113 -23.87 -12.70 -21.59
C SER A 113 -24.02 -12.58 -20.07
N ILE A 114 -23.51 -13.54 -19.28
CA ILE A 114 -23.47 -13.44 -17.80
C ILE A 114 -22.66 -12.22 -17.36
N PHE A 115 -21.50 -12.00 -17.98
CA PHE A 115 -20.61 -10.89 -17.61
C PHE A 115 -21.08 -9.56 -18.20
N GLU A 116 -22.01 -9.56 -19.15
CA GLU A 116 -22.63 -8.35 -19.67
C GLU A 116 -23.75 -7.80 -18.78
N MET A 117 -24.22 -8.57 -17.80
CA MET A 117 -25.26 -8.14 -16.88
C MET A 117 -24.79 -6.98 -16.01
N LYS A 118 -25.50 -5.84 -16.11
CA LYS A 118 -25.19 -4.64 -15.33
C LYS A 118 -25.16 -4.91 -13.83
N SER A 119 -26.15 -5.64 -13.30
CA SER A 119 -26.28 -5.97 -11.86
C SER A 119 -25.06 -6.71 -11.29
N LEU A 120 -24.46 -7.62 -12.08
CA LEU A 120 -23.25 -8.32 -11.70
C LEU A 120 -22.03 -7.39 -11.67
N LYS A 121 -21.85 -6.55 -12.70
CA LYS A 121 -20.75 -5.55 -12.76
C LYS A 121 -20.84 -4.60 -11.56
N ASP A 122 -22.04 -4.13 -11.28
CA ASP A 122 -22.43 -3.27 -10.18
C ASP A 122 -22.13 -3.88 -8.80
N TYR A 123 -22.36 -5.19 -8.64
CA TYR A 123 -22.02 -5.95 -7.45
C TYR A 123 -20.50 -6.06 -7.26
N LEU A 124 -19.78 -6.49 -8.31
CA LEU A 124 -18.33 -6.66 -8.27
C LEU A 124 -17.59 -5.35 -7.98
N LEU A 125 -18.02 -4.24 -8.61
CA LEU A 125 -17.46 -2.91 -8.36
C LEU A 125 -17.63 -2.51 -6.89
N GLN A 126 -18.83 -2.72 -6.32
CA GLN A 126 -19.09 -2.38 -4.94
C GLN A 126 -18.26 -3.25 -3.97
N CYS A 127 -18.08 -4.54 -4.27
CA CYS A 127 -17.20 -5.40 -3.49
C CYS A 127 -15.75 -4.91 -3.43
N CYS A 128 -15.26 -4.24 -4.49
CA CYS A 128 -13.92 -3.65 -4.50
C CYS A 128 -13.83 -2.36 -3.66
N THR A 129 -14.91 -1.59 -3.53
CA THR A 129 -14.92 -0.30 -2.81
C THR A 129 -15.30 -0.42 -1.34
N THR A 130 -15.88 -1.55 -0.91
CA THR A 130 -16.34 -1.71 0.47
C THR A 130 -15.19 -1.86 1.46
N VAL A 131 -15.31 -1.18 2.61
CA VAL A 131 -14.35 -1.29 3.71
C VAL A 131 -14.44 -2.69 4.33
N PRO A 132 -13.32 -3.32 4.76
CA PRO A 132 -13.35 -4.61 5.44
C PRO A 132 -14.26 -4.59 6.67
N LEU A 133 -15.11 -5.60 6.82
CA LEU A 133 -16.05 -5.71 7.94
C LEU A 133 -15.35 -6.22 9.20
N SER A 134 -15.86 -5.82 10.37
CA SER A 134 -15.46 -6.45 11.63
C SER A 134 -15.92 -7.91 11.63
N LEU A 135 -14.96 -8.83 11.75
CA LEU A 135 -15.21 -10.26 11.68
C LEU A 135 -15.85 -10.74 12.98
N THR A 136 -17.10 -11.17 12.90
CA THR A 136 -17.78 -11.97 13.91
C THR A 136 -17.81 -13.44 13.46
N PRO A 137 -17.91 -14.42 14.38
CA PRO A 137 -18.01 -15.83 13.99
C PRO A 137 -19.16 -16.13 13.01
N SER A 138 -20.30 -15.44 13.13
CA SER A 138 -21.45 -15.58 12.22
C SER A 138 -21.22 -14.95 10.85
N SER A 139 -20.64 -13.74 10.78
CA SER A 139 -20.30 -13.11 9.51
C SER A 139 -19.19 -13.87 8.79
N ALA A 140 -18.20 -14.40 9.51
CA ALA A 140 -17.13 -15.22 8.95
C ALA A 140 -17.66 -16.47 8.23
N TRP A 141 -18.68 -17.15 8.78
CA TRP A 141 -19.29 -18.29 8.11
C TRP A 141 -20.02 -17.88 6.82
N LEU A 142 -20.83 -16.82 6.86
CA LEU A 142 -21.57 -16.32 5.69
C LEU A 142 -20.63 -15.85 4.57
N LEU A 143 -19.56 -15.13 4.94
CA LEU A 143 -18.57 -14.61 4.01
C LEU A 143 -17.87 -15.72 3.22
N ARG A 144 -17.68 -16.92 3.78
CA ARG A 144 -17.10 -18.07 3.03
C ARG A 144 -17.91 -18.41 1.78
N HIS A 145 -19.24 -18.35 1.87
CA HIS A 145 -20.12 -18.63 0.74
C HIS A 145 -20.08 -17.53 -0.31
N GLU A 146 -20.04 -16.27 0.12
CA GLU A 146 -19.91 -15.13 -0.78
C GLU A 146 -18.54 -15.10 -1.49
N TYR A 147 -17.45 -15.35 -0.77
CA TYR A 147 -16.11 -15.50 -1.35
C TYR A 147 -16.01 -16.67 -2.32
N HIS A 148 -16.71 -17.77 -2.04
CA HIS A 148 -16.79 -18.88 -2.97
C HIS A 148 -17.51 -18.51 -4.28
N LEU A 149 -18.64 -17.78 -4.21
CA LEU A 149 -19.33 -17.25 -5.40
C LEU A 149 -18.38 -16.38 -6.23
N GLN A 150 -17.67 -15.43 -5.59
CA GLN A 150 -16.71 -14.55 -6.27
C GLN A 150 -15.60 -15.34 -6.95
N TYR A 151 -15.03 -16.35 -6.28
CA TYR A 151 -14.03 -17.23 -6.88
C TYR A 151 -14.57 -17.98 -8.10
N VAL A 152 -15.79 -18.52 -8.04
CA VAL A 152 -16.38 -19.25 -9.16
C VAL A 152 -16.64 -18.31 -10.35
N LEU A 153 -17.09 -17.08 -10.10
CA LEU A 153 -17.22 -16.03 -11.11
C LEU A 153 -15.88 -15.73 -11.78
N LEU A 154 -14.82 -15.53 -10.99
CA LEU A 154 -13.46 -15.29 -11.53
C LEU A 154 -12.96 -16.49 -12.36
N SER A 155 -13.14 -17.71 -11.86
CA SER A 155 -12.79 -18.94 -12.59
C SER A 155 -13.52 -19.05 -13.92
N LEU A 156 -14.80 -18.67 -13.96
CA LEU A 156 -15.58 -18.63 -15.19
C LEU A 156 -15.07 -17.54 -16.15
N ALA A 157 -14.80 -16.33 -15.63
CA ALA A 157 -14.27 -15.23 -16.41
C ALA A 157 -12.94 -15.58 -17.08
N GLN A 158 -12.04 -16.25 -16.37
CA GLN A 158 -10.76 -16.70 -16.92
C GLN A 158 -10.95 -17.70 -18.07
N LYS A 159 -11.83 -18.69 -17.90
CA LYS A 159 -12.12 -19.67 -18.98
C LYS A 159 -12.71 -19.01 -20.21
N ILE A 160 -13.52 -17.96 -20.02
CA ILE A 160 -14.08 -17.17 -21.12
C ILE A 160 -12.97 -16.38 -21.81
N ALA A 161 -12.10 -15.70 -21.05
CA ALA A 161 -10.97 -14.95 -21.56
C ALA A 161 -9.99 -15.82 -22.39
N ASP A 162 -9.73 -17.05 -21.92
CA ASP A 162 -8.85 -17.99 -22.61
C ASP A 162 -9.41 -18.47 -23.97
N ALA A 163 -10.74 -18.50 -24.13
CA ALA A 163 -11.37 -18.97 -25.38
C ALA A 163 -11.83 -17.82 -26.31
N CYS A 164 -12.15 -16.64 -25.75
CA CYS A 164 -12.55 -15.43 -26.47
C CYS A 164 -11.71 -14.23 -25.97
N PRO A 165 -10.60 -13.88 -26.64
CA PRO A 165 -9.75 -12.77 -26.22
C PRO A 165 -10.44 -11.40 -26.38
N ASP A 166 -11.39 -11.26 -27.32
CA ASP A 166 -12.17 -10.03 -27.55
C ASP A 166 -13.14 -9.71 -26.41
N CYS A 167 -13.44 -10.70 -25.56
CA CYS A 167 -14.36 -10.61 -24.45
C CYS A 167 -13.72 -10.01 -23.16
N ASN A 168 -12.47 -9.52 -23.23
CA ASN A 168 -11.68 -9.04 -22.08
C ASN A 168 -11.95 -7.60 -21.62
N GLN A 169 -13.10 -7.01 -21.98
CA GLN A 169 -13.43 -5.62 -21.64
C GLN A 169 -13.43 -5.33 -20.13
N HIS A 170 -13.64 -6.37 -19.30
CA HIS A 170 -13.70 -6.27 -17.83
C HIS A 170 -12.51 -6.92 -17.11
N ALA A 171 -11.42 -7.20 -17.84
CA ALA A 171 -10.20 -7.78 -17.30
C ALA A 171 -9.67 -7.05 -16.05
N SER A 172 -9.68 -5.71 -16.07
CA SER A 172 -9.20 -4.88 -14.96
C SER A 172 -10.06 -4.99 -13.70
N LEU A 173 -11.39 -5.07 -13.85
CA LEU A 173 -12.33 -5.29 -12.77
C LEU A 173 -12.15 -6.69 -12.16
N HIS A 174 -12.03 -7.72 -13.00
CA HIS A 174 -11.79 -9.09 -12.53
C HIS A 174 -10.47 -9.20 -11.75
N HIS A 175 -9.41 -8.52 -12.21
CA HIS A 175 -8.16 -8.40 -11.48
C HIS A 175 -8.35 -7.74 -10.12
N SER A 176 -9.04 -6.59 -10.05
CA SER A 176 -9.33 -5.90 -8.78
C SER A 176 -10.10 -6.78 -7.80
N VAL A 177 -11.11 -7.51 -8.26
CA VAL A 177 -11.89 -8.44 -7.42
C VAL A 177 -11.00 -9.56 -6.91
N ALA A 178 -10.14 -10.16 -7.76
CA ALA A 178 -9.22 -11.21 -7.34
C ALA A 178 -8.26 -10.75 -6.24
N MET A 179 -7.72 -9.54 -6.37
CA MET A 179 -6.79 -8.96 -5.39
C MET A 179 -7.47 -8.59 -4.06
N VAL A 180 -8.69 -8.07 -4.12
CA VAL A 180 -9.49 -7.79 -2.92
C VAL A 180 -9.95 -9.09 -2.25
N LEU A 181 -10.25 -10.13 -3.02
CA LEU A 181 -10.59 -11.45 -2.49
C LEU A 181 -9.39 -12.07 -1.76
N LEU A 182 -8.17 -11.95 -2.31
CA LEU A 182 -6.94 -12.44 -1.69
C LEU A 182 -6.70 -11.86 -0.28
N SER A 183 -6.99 -10.58 -0.05
CA SER A 183 -6.83 -9.95 1.28
C SER A 183 -7.97 -10.26 2.25
N ARG A 184 -9.02 -10.96 1.80
CA ARG A 184 -10.25 -11.23 2.58
C ARG A 184 -10.51 -12.71 2.84
N LEU A 185 -9.88 -13.62 2.09
CA LEU A 185 -10.08 -15.05 2.24
C LEU A 185 -9.80 -15.51 3.67
N LEU A 186 -10.66 -16.38 4.19
CA LEU A 186 -10.62 -16.86 5.58
C LEU A 186 -9.92 -18.22 5.69
N PRO A 187 -9.25 -18.51 6.82
CA PRO A 187 -8.57 -19.80 7.08
C PRO A 187 -9.42 -21.02 6.71
N GLY A 188 -8.83 -22.01 6.05
CA GLY A 188 -9.49 -23.16 5.44
C GLY A 188 -9.81 -22.98 3.94
N SER A 189 -9.51 -21.81 3.37
CA SER A 189 -9.67 -21.50 1.94
C SER A 189 -8.32 -21.30 1.22
N GLU A 190 -7.23 -21.84 1.75
CA GLU A 190 -5.87 -21.64 1.26
C GLU A 190 -5.71 -22.13 -0.18
N TYR A 191 -6.43 -23.19 -0.56
CA TYR A 191 -6.50 -23.66 -1.95
C TYR A 191 -7.01 -22.57 -2.91
N LEU A 192 -8.05 -21.81 -2.52
CA LEU A 192 -8.57 -20.72 -3.34
C LEU A 192 -7.55 -19.58 -3.43
N ALA A 193 -6.89 -19.24 -2.31
CA ALA A 193 -5.84 -18.22 -2.31
C ALA A 193 -4.69 -18.60 -3.24
N HIS A 194 -4.25 -19.86 -3.22
CA HIS A 194 -3.19 -20.35 -4.09
C HIS A 194 -3.59 -20.32 -5.58
N GLU A 195 -4.81 -20.73 -5.93
CA GLU A 195 -5.31 -20.64 -7.30
C GLU A 195 -5.45 -19.18 -7.77
N LEU A 196 -5.85 -18.25 -6.90
CA LEU A 196 -5.90 -16.82 -7.19
C LEU A 196 -4.50 -16.23 -7.43
N LEU A 197 -3.52 -16.55 -6.58
CA LEU A 197 -2.13 -16.11 -6.78
C LEU A 197 -1.53 -16.68 -8.07
N ARG A 198 -1.81 -17.95 -8.37
CA ARG A 198 -1.24 -18.64 -9.54
C ARG A 198 -1.93 -18.23 -10.86
N GLY A 199 -3.24 -18.04 -10.85
CA GLY A 199 -4.04 -17.87 -12.06
C GLY A 199 -4.48 -16.44 -12.36
N PHE A 200 -4.56 -15.58 -11.34
CA PHE A 200 -5.22 -14.27 -11.45
C PHE A 200 -4.31 -13.10 -11.13
N ALA A 201 -3.64 -13.12 -9.96
CA ALA A 201 -2.88 -11.97 -9.47
C ALA A 201 -1.80 -11.52 -10.45
N PHE A 202 -1.01 -12.45 -11.00
CA PHE A 202 0.10 -12.11 -11.90
C PHE A 202 -0.21 -12.43 -13.37
N ASN A 203 -1.49 -12.54 -13.75
CA ASN A 203 -1.88 -12.93 -15.10
C ASN A 203 -1.86 -11.71 -16.05
N PRO A 204 -1.01 -11.71 -17.10
CA PRO A 204 -0.90 -10.58 -18.02
C PRO A 204 -2.17 -10.32 -18.84
N GLN A 205 -3.07 -11.30 -18.98
CA GLN A 205 -4.36 -11.10 -19.66
C GLN A 205 -5.33 -10.24 -18.84
N LEU A 206 -5.22 -10.27 -17.51
CA LEU A 206 -6.06 -9.50 -16.59
C LEU A 206 -5.52 -8.08 -16.32
N ILE A 207 -4.35 -7.78 -16.89
CA ILE A 207 -3.66 -6.49 -16.81
C ILE A 207 -3.45 -5.95 -18.23
N PRO A 208 -4.54 -5.50 -18.91
CA PRO A 208 -4.46 -4.99 -20.27
C PRO A 208 -3.61 -3.72 -20.40
N GLU A 209 -3.50 -2.93 -19.32
CA GLU A 209 -2.76 -1.67 -19.28
C GLU A 209 -1.28 -1.85 -19.61
N GLY A 210 -0.69 -2.99 -19.24
CA GLY A 210 0.71 -3.28 -19.52
C GLY A 210 1.03 -3.60 -20.98
N LYS A 211 0.02 -3.86 -21.82
CA LYS A 211 0.23 -4.21 -23.24
C LYS A 211 0.11 -3.04 -24.20
N VAL A 212 -0.70 -2.02 -23.88
CA VAL A 212 -1.00 -0.91 -24.79
C VAL A 212 -1.14 0.39 -24.02
N GLY A 213 -0.19 1.32 -24.22
CA GLY A 213 -0.33 2.73 -23.84
C GLY A 213 -0.26 3.04 -22.35
N GLY A 214 -0.25 2.04 -21.46
CA GLY A 214 -0.18 2.23 -20.01
C GLY A 214 1.16 2.81 -19.54
N PRO A 215 2.31 2.22 -19.91
CA PRO A 215 3.63 2.78 -19.62
C PRO A 215 3.82 4.20 -20.16
N GLU A 216 3.38 4.44 -21.40
CA GLU A 216 3.47 5.76 -22.04
C GLU A 216 2.54 6.77 -21.35
N ALA A 217 1.31 6.38 -21.02
CA ALA A 217 0.38 7.23 -20.27
C ALA A 217 0.91 7.60 -18.88
N ALA A 218 1.64 6.68 -18.24
CA ALA A 218 2.28 6.95 -16.96
C ALA A 218 3.41 7.98 -17.10
N ASP A 219 4.27 7.83 -18.11
CA ASP A 219 5.29 8.84 -18.44
C ASP A 219 4.66 10.21 -18.77
N PHE A 220 3.55 10.23 -19.51
CA PHE A 220 2.81 11.47 -19.79
C PHE A 220 2.20 12.09 -18.52
N SER A 221 1.62 11.28 -17.63
CA SER A 221 1.07 11.74 -16.36
C SER A 221 2.15 12.40 -15.50
N ASP A 222 3.31 11.74 -15.38
CA ASP A 222 4.45 12.28 -14.67
C ASP A 222 4.86 13.62 -15.29
N LEU A 223 5.08 13.69 -16.60
CA LEU A 223 5.41 14.94 -17.31
C LEU A 223 4.39 16.06 -17.10
N LEU A 224 3.09 15.75 -17.06
CA LEU A 224 2.04 16.74 -16.80
C LEU A 224 2.11 17.29 -15.38
N HIS A 225 2.41 16.45 -14.38
CA HIS A 225 2.67 16.91 -13.02
C HIS A 225 3.93 17.80 -12.95
N LEU A 226 4.96 17.51 -13.76
CA LEU A 226 6.16 18.37 -13.90
C LEU A 226 5.93 19.67 -14.66
N SER A 227 4.89 19.78 -15.49
CA SER A 227 4.60 21.00 -16.26
C SER A 227 3.95 22.11 -15.43
N SER A 228 3.50 21.80 -14.22
CA SER A 228 2.84 22.76 -13.31
C SER A 228 3.80 23.50 -12.35
N LYS A 229 5.04 23.03 -12.16
CA LYS A 229 6.13 23.62 -11.35
C LYS A 229 7.49 23.08 -11.86
N PRO A 230 8.60 23.85 -11.81
CA PRO A 230 9.81 23.55 -12.59
C PRO A 230 10.42 22.16 -12.27
N LYS A 231 10.91 21.50 -13.34
CA LYS A 231 11.59 20.19 -13.44
C LYS A 231 12.18 19.63 -12.14
N PRO A 232 11.76 18.44 -11.68
CA PRO A 232 12.62 17.51 -10.97
C PRO A 232 13.30 16.62 -12.01
N LEU A 233 14.58 16.88 -12.26
CA LEU A 233 15.47 15.92 -12.90
C LEU A 233 16.44 15.43 -11.84
N GLN A 234 16.51 14.10 -11.71
CA GLN A 234 17.68 13.31 -11.31
C GLN A 234 17.97 13.24 -9.81
N LEU A 235 17.39 12.22 -9.16
CA LEU A 235 17.96 11.56 -7.98
C LEU A 235 19.17 10.71 -8.41
N SER A 236 20.37 11.30 -8.37
CA SER A 236 21.66 10.59 -8.18
C SER A 236 22.84 11.56 -8.35
N LEU A 237 23.93 11.29 -7.64
CA LEU A 237 25.24 11.88 -7.91
C LEU A 237 26.29 10.76 -8.09
N THR A 238 27.26 11.07 -8.97
CA THR A 238 28.59 10.45 -9.16
C THR A 238 28.73 9.09 -9.87
N ALA A 239 28.35 9.01 -11.15
CA ALA A 239 29.11 8.31 -12.22
C ALA A 239 28.44 8.57 -13.59
N PRO A 240 29.18 8.69 -14.71
CA PRO A 240 28.58 8.88 -16.04
C PRO A 240 28.09 7.53 -16.59
N ILE A 241 26.97 7.03 -16.07
CA ILE A 241 26.28 5.86 -16.62
C ILE A 241 24.79 6.17 -16.61
N SER A 242 24.22 6.29 -17.82
CA SER A 242 22.79 6.18 -18.15
C SER A 242 21.80 7.01 -17.31
N SER A 243 21.08 7.93 -17.96
CA SER A 243 19.84 8.50 -17.41
C SER A 243 18.99 7.44 -16.70
N LEU A 244 18.56 7.72 -15.46
CA LEU A 244 17.61 6.89 -14.71
C LEU A 244 16.45 6.47 -15.63
N PRO A 245 16.00 5.20 -15.62
CA PRO A 245 14.88 4.76 -16.46
C PRO A 245 13.64 5.61 -16.20
N SER A 246 12.87 5.90 -17.26
CA SER A 246 11.58 6.59 -17.11
C SER A 246 10.61 5.72 -16.28
N TYR A 247 9.59 6.36 -15.71
CA TYR A 247 8.59 5.67 -14.91
C TYR A 247 7.86 4.59 -15.74
N GLY A 248 7.53 4.91 -17.00
CA GLY A 248 7.01 3.98 -17.98
C GLY A 248 7.96 2.81 -18.27
N ALA A 249 9.26 3.06 -18.42
CA ALA A 249 10.24 1.99 -18.62
C ALA A 249 10.32 1.04 -17.42
N LEU A 250 10.22 1.56 -16.19
CA LEU A 250 10.16 0.75 -14.97
C LEU A 250 8.91 -0.13 -14.91
N LEU A 251 7.76 0.40 -15.33
CA LEU A 251 6.49 -0.34 -15.43
C LEU A 251 6.52 -1.41 -16.51
N GLU A 252 7.09 -1.10 -17.68
CA GLU A 252 7.23 -2.05 -18.77
C GLU A 252 8.11 -3.24 -18.35
N GLU A 253 9.24 -2.96 -17.69
CA GLU A 253 10.11 -4.01 -17.16
C GLU A 253 9.40 -4.83 -16.06
N ALA A 254 8.73 -4.18 -15.11
CA ALA A 254 7.96 -4.87 -14.08
C ALA A 254 6.88 -5.79 -14.68
N TYR A 255 6.21 -5.34 -15.74
CA TYR A 255 5.20 -6.13 -16.46
C TYR A 255 5.80 -7.34 -17.17
N ARG A 256 6.96 -7.20 -17.81
CA ARG A 256 7.68 -8.32 -18.44
C ARG A 256 8.09 -9.38 -17.41
N GLN A 257 8.43 -8.96 -16.20
CA GLN A 257 8.89 -9.85 -15.12
C GLN A 257 7.76 -10.49 -14.29
N LEU A 258 6.48 -10.32 -14.66
CA LEU A 258 5.34 -10.91 -13.93
C LEU A 258 5.49 -12.41 -13.56
N PRO A 259 5.99 -13.31 -14.44
CA PRO A 259 6.18 -14.71 -14.07
C PRO A 259 7.22 -14.91 -12.95
N LEU A 260 8.28 -14.08 -12.94
CA LEU A 260 9.30 -14.12 -11.91
C LEU A 260 8.80 -13.53 -10.59
N ILE A 261 8.01 -12.46 -10.64
CA ILE A 261 7.32 -11.89 -9.48
C ILE A 261 6.40 -12.96 -8.88
N GLN A 262 5.61 -13.64 -9.70
CA GLN A 262 4.74 -14.74 -9.25
C GLN A 262 5.53 -15.82 -8.52
N SER A 263 6.63 -16.29 -9.09
CA SER A 263 7.47 -17.33 -8.45
C SER A 263 7.99 -16.88 -7.09
N CYS A 264 8.34 -15.60 -6.96
CA CYS A 264 8.82 -14.99 -5.71
C CYS A 264 7.73 -15.04 -4.63
N PHE A 265 6.52 -14.56 -4.95
CA PHE A 265 5.41 -14.58 -4.00
C PHE A 265 4.99 -16.00 -3.62
N LEU A 266 4.91 -16.93 -4.58
CA LEU A 266 4.58 -18.32 -4.29
C LEU A 266 5.59 -18.99 -3.35
N PHE A 267 6.87 -18.66 -3.47
CA PHE A 267 7.91 -19.11 -2.54
C PHE A 267 7.70 -18.56 -1.12
N HIS A 268 7.30 -17.29 -0.99
CA HIS A 268 6.98 -16.72 0.33
C HIS A 268 5.77 -17.38 1.00
N PHE A 269 4.88 -18.01 0.23
CA PHE A 269 3.71 -18.72 0.76
C PHE A 269 3.92 -20.22 1.01
N THR A 270 5.14 -20.75 0.85
CA THR A 270 5.42 -22.18 1.08
C THR A 270 5.09 -22.64 2.50
N TYR A 271 5.18 -21.78 3.51
CA TYR A 271 4.80 -22.14 4.89
C TYR A 271 3.31 -22.54 5.04
N LEU A 272 2.44 -22.12 4.10
CA LEU A 272 1.02 -22.49 4.07
C LEU A 272 0.77 -23.86 3.43
N GLU A 273 1.81 -24.59 2.99
CA GLU A 273 1.67 -25.86 2.26
C GLU A 273 0.82 -26.92 2.99
N PRO A 274 0.94 -27.14 4.32
CA PRO A 274 0.08 -28.11 5.01
C PRO A 274 -1.41 -27.73 4.96
N ALA A 275 -1.72 -26.45 5.19
CA ALA A 275 -3.08 -25.91 5.14
C ALA A 275 -3.63 -25.90 3.71
N LEU A 276 -2.77 -25.65 2.72
CA LEU A 276 -3.07 -25.74 1.30
C LEU A 276 -3.46 -27.16 0.89
N ILE A 277 -2.70 -28.18 1.29
CA ILE A 277 -3.00 -29.58 1.00
C ILE A 277 -4.35 -29.97 1.61
N HIS A 278 -4.57 -29.57 2.87
CA HIS A 278 -5.83 -29.83 3.58
C HIS A 278 -7.03 -29.20 2.87
N SER A 279 -7.02 -27.88 2.67
CA SER A 279 -8.12 -27.15 2.03
C SER A 279 -8.38 -27.62 0.59
N ARG A 280 -7.33 -28.01 -0.16
CA ARG A 280 -7.44 -28.60 -1.50
C ARG A 280 -8.22 -29.91 -1.48
N ASN A 281 -7.92 -30.79 -0.52
CA ASN A 281 -8.61 -32.08 -0.41
C ASN A 281 -10.07 -31.89 0.00
N VAL A 282 -10.36 -30.97 0.92
CA VAL A 282 -11.73 -30.58 1.30
C VAL A 282 -12.49 -30.04 0.08
N TYR A 283 -11.93 -29.06 -0.62
CA TYR A 283 -12.58 -28.42 -1.77
C TYR A 283 -12.83 -29.36 -2.95
N ARG A 284 -11.96 -30.37 -3.13
CA ARG A 284 -12.11 -31.41 -4.17
C ARG A 284 -13.00 -32.58 -3.75
N GLY A 285 -13.55 -32.58 -2.54
CA GLY A 285 -14.37 -33.67 -2.02
C GLY A 285 -13.60 -34.96 -1.75
N ARG A 286 -12.27 -34.89 -1.56
CA ARG A 286 -11.42 -36.05 -1.26
C ARG A 286 -11.37 -36.30 0.26
N THR A 287 -12.54 -36.62 0.83
CA THR A 287 -12.74 -36.77 2.28
C THR A 287 -11.84 -37.84 2.91
N HIS A 288 -11.47 -38.89 2.18
CA HIS A 288 -10.55 -39.94 2.64
C HIS A 288 -9.12 -39.44 2.98
N LEU A 289 -8.72 -38.26 2.46
CA LEU A 289 -7.41 -37.65 2.74
C LEU A 289 -7.49 -36.58 3.84
N VAL A 290 -8.67 -36.35 4.41
CA VAL A 290 -8.94 -35.27 5.36
C VAL A 290 -9.10 -35.86 6.75
N ARG A 291 -8.26 -35.43 7.70
CA ARG A 291 -8.28 -35.93 9.09
C ARG A 291 -9.39 -35.31 9.94
N SER A 292 -9.86 -34.11 9.60
CA SER A 292 -10.89 -33.38 10.34
C SER A 292 -11.65 -32.42 9.41
N MET A 293 -12.95 -32.25 9.63
CA MET A 293 -13.79 -31.28 8.92
C MET A 293 -14.07 -30.02 9.75
N LEU A 294 -13.40 -29.87 10.90
CA LEU A 294 -13.53 -28.68 11.73
C LEU A 294 -12.92 -27.48 11.02
N LEU A 295 -13.64 -26.36 11.03
CA LEU A 295 -13.10 -25.11 10.51
C LEU A 295 -12.01 -24.58 11.45
N PRO A 296 -10.90 -24.06 10.91
CA PRO A 296 -9.88 -23.39 11.72
C PRO A 296 -10.46 -22.14 12.40
N GLU A 297 -9.86 -21.79 13.54
CA GLU A 297 -10.21 -20.58 14.28
C GLU A 297 -10.01 -19.34 13.39
N VAL A 298 -10.99 -18.43 13.41
CA VAL A 298 -10.99 -17.23 12.57
C VAL A 298 -10.57 -16.03 13.40
N ASN A 299 -9.27 -15.79 13.44
CA ASN A 299 -8.69 -14.58 14.04
C ASN A 299 -8.50 -13.44 13.03
N GLY A 300 -8.72 -13.73 11.74
CA GLY A 300 -8.52 -12.80 10.64
C GLY A 300 -8.53 -13.51 9.27
N PRO A 301 -8.27 -12.78 8.19
CA PRO A 301 -7.99 -13.37 6.88
C PRO A 301 -6.70 -14.21 6.89
N ILE A 302 -6.53 -15.09 5.90
CA ILE A 302 -5.32 -15.92 5.69
C ILE A 302 -4.10 -15.04 5.50
N LEU A 303 -4.27 -13.98 4.71
CA LEU A 303 -3.23 -13.03 4.35
C LEU A 303 -3.49 -11.71 5.09
N PRO A 304 -2.44 -11.02 5.59
CA PRO A 304 -2.62 -9.71 6.18
C PRO A 304 -3.06 -8.70 5.10
N SER A 305 -3.66 -7.58 5.50
CA SER A 305 -4.17 -6.57 4.56
C SER A 305 -3.08 -5.99 3.66
N ASP A 306 -1.84 -5.99 4.14
CA ASP A 306 -0.62 -5.51 3.50
C ASP A 306 0.26 -6.65 2.97
N TRP A 307 -0.31 -7.82 2.65
CA TRP A 307 0.42 -8.99 2.15
C TRP A 307 1.30 -8.72 0.92
N LEU A 308 1.01 -7.64 0.20
CA LEU A 308 1.80 -7.16 -0.94
C LEU A 308 3.22 -6.78 -0.53
N PHE A 309 3.43 -6.36 0.72
CA PHE A 309 4.72 -6.04 1.31
C PHE A 309 5.33 -7.23 2.08
N LEU A 310 4.66 -8.40 2.10
CA LEU A 310 5.08 -9.55 2.91
C LEU A 310 6.53 -9.99 2.63
N PRO A 311 7.04 -10.00 1.38
CA PRO A 311 8.45 -10.28 1.13
C PRO A 311 9.40 -9.34 1.90
N LEU A 312 9.16 -8.03 1.87
CA LEU A 312 9.97 -7.05 2.60
C LEU A 312 9.86 -7.22 4.12
N ILE A 313 8.65 -7.44 4.62
CA ILE A 313 8.40 -7.64 6.05
C ILE A 313 9.08 -8.91 6.55
N SER A 314 8.98 -9.99 5.78
CA SER A 314 9.59 -11.28 6.12
C SER A 314 11.11 -11.17 6.16
N LEU A 315 11.71 -10.46 5.20
CA LEU A 315 13.15 -10.20 5.20
C LEU A 315 13.56 -9.38 6.42
N TYR A 316 12.84 -8.30 6.72
CA TYR A 316 13.10 -7.46 7.89
C TYR A 316 13.01 -8.25 9.20
N ASN A 317 11.94 -9.00 9.42
CA ASN A 317 11.78 -9.78 10.64
C ASN A 317 12.87 -10.85 10.81
N LYS A 318 13.38 -11.41 9.69
CA LYS A 318 14.51 -12.34 9.72
C LYS A 318 15.82 -11.66 10.11
N THR A 319 16.05 -10.42 9.67
CA THR A 319 17.29 -9.69 9.99
C THR A 319 17.29 -9.15 11.42
N THR A 320 16.14 -8.72 11.95
CA THR A 320 16.04 -8.15 13.30
C THR A 320 15.88 -9.22 14.40
N GLY A 321 15.85 -10.50 14.05
CA GLY A 321 15.70 -11.60 15.03
C GLY A 321 14.34 -11.67 15.74
N ALA A 322 13.38 -10.82 15.34
CA ALA A 322 12.03 -10.74 15.91
C ALA A 322 11.14 -11.88 15.36
N GLY A 323 11.48 -13.12 15.71
CA GLY A 323 10.74 -14.31 15.32
C GLY A 323 9.39 -14.41 16.05
N THR A 324 8.34 -13.79 15.51
CA THR A 324 6.95 -14.17 15.82
C THR A 324 6.47 -15.12 14.75
N GLN A 325 5.95 -16.29 15.15
CA GLN A 325 5.02 -17.29 14.53
C GLN A 325 5.07 -17.62 13.01
N TRP A 326 5.63 -16.77 12.16
CA TRP A 326 5.86 -16.83 10.72
C TRP A 326 7.25 -17.39 10.37
N SER A 327 8.08 -17.64 11.37
CA SER A 327 9.41 -18.25 11.25
C SER A 327 9.29 -19.78 11.14
N THR A 328 8.96 -20.26 9.94
CA THR A 328 9.49 -21.55 9.51
C THR A 328 10.86 -21.29 8.90
N GLU A 329 11.85 -22.11 9.26
CA GLU A 329 13.27 -22.05 8.93
C GLU A 329 13.55 -22.06 7.41
N SER A 330 13.17 -21.00 6.70
CA SER A 330 13.62 -20.75 5.34
C SER A 330 14.92 -19.94 5.42
N PRO A 331 16.05 -20.43 4.88
CA PRO A 331 17.29 -19.66 4.82
C PRO A 331 17.04 -18.32 4.14
N LEU A 332 17.83 -17.30 4.49
CA LEU A 332 17.83 -16.03 3.74
C LEU A 332 18.03 -16.37 2.26
N PRO A 333 17.19 -15.85 1.36
CA PRO A 333 17.37 -16.08 -0.07
C PRO A 333 18.81 -15.70 -0.46
N LEU A 334 19.49 -16.56 -1.22
CA LEU A 334 20.83 -16.26 -1.76
C LEU A 334 20.83 -15.02 -2.69
N ASP A 335 19.64 -14.55 -3.08
CA ASP A 335 19.40 -13.49 -4.05
C ASP A 335 18.40 -12.45 -3.50
N LEU A 336 18.82 -11.74 -2.44
CA LEU A 336 18.00 -10.72 -1.76
C LEU A 336 17.60 -9.58 -2.71
N VAL A 337 18.51 -9.17 -3.61
CA VAL A 337 18.30 -8.07 -4.56
C VAL A 337 17.11 -8.35 -5.47
N ASN A 338 17.04 -9.55 -6.06
CA ASN A 338 15.92 -9.89 -6.94
C ASN A 338 14.61 -10.08 -6.18
N VAL A 339 14.64 -10.60 -4.95
CA VAL A 339 13.42 -10.70 -4.13
C VAL A 339 12.83 -9.32 -3.84
N VAL A 340 13.67 -8.38 -3.41
CA VAL A 340 13.24 -7.01 -3.11
C VAL A 340 12.82 -6.28 -4.38
N THR A 341 13.59 -6.38 -5.46
CA THR A 341 13.25 -5.76 -6.75
C THR A 341 11.90 -6.25 -7.26
N ARG A 342 11.65 -7.57 -7.25
CA ARG A 342 10.37 -8.15 -7.67
C ARG A 342 9.20 -7.72 -6.78
N ASN A 343 9.45 -7.56 -5.48
CA ASN A 343 8.43 -7.05 -4.58
C ASN A 343 8.07 -5.59 -4.89
N LEU A 344 9.07 -4.73 -5.04
CA LEU A 344 8.88 -3.32 -5.38
C LEU A 344 8.25 -3.15 -6.77
N GLN A 345 8.63 -3.96 -7.75
CA GLN A 345 7.98 -4.03 -9.06
C GLN A 345 6.48 -4.30 -8.95
N TRP A 346 6.10 -5.27 -8.13
CA TRP A 346 4.70 -5.61 -7.93
C TRP A 346 3.91 -4.48 -7.26
N ILE A 347 4.49 -3.87 -6.23
CA ILE A 347 3.88 -2.73 -5.53
C ILE A 347 3.70 -1.56 -6.52
N LEU A 348 4.70 -1.28 -7.36
CA LEU A 348 4.63 -0.22 -8.35
C LEU A 348 3.47 -0.45 -9.32
N LEU A 349 3.37 -1.64 -9.92
CA LEU A 349 2.28 -1.98 -10.85
C LEU A 349 0.90 -1.79 -10.21
N LEU A 350 0.72 -2.19 -8.95
CA LEU A 350 -0.55 -2.07 -8.25
C LEU A 350 -0.88 -0.64 -7.85
N GLU A 351 0.09 0.15 -7.39
CA GLU A 351 -0.16 1.55 -7.05
C GLU A 351 -0.49 2.38 -8.30
N THR A 352 0.11 2.06 -9.46
CA THR A 352 -0.19 2.75 -10.72
C THR A 352 -1.54 2.33 -11.29
N TRP A 353 -1.78 1.03 -11.44
CA TRP A 353 -2.94 0.56 -12.22
C TRP A 353 -4.13 0.12 -11.35
N ARG A 354 -3.92 -0.14 -10.06
CA ARG A 354 -4.98 -0.60 -9.14
C ARG A 354 -4.93 0.07 -7.76
N PRO A 355 -4.84 1.41 -7.68
CA PRO A 355 -4.70 2.12 -6.40
C PRO A 355 -5.86 1.86 -5.44
N GLN A 356 -7.06 1.53 -5.95
CA GLN A 356 -8.25 1.27 -5.14
C GLN A 356 -8.07 0.11 -4.16
N ILE A 357 -7.33 -0.93 -4.55
CA ILE A 357 -7.06 -2.10 -3.70
C ILE A 357 -6.23 -1.68 -2.48
N LEU A 358 -5.34 -0.71 -2.68
CA LEU A 358 -4.36 -0.24 -1.72
C LEU A 358 -4.87 0.91 -0.86
N GLN A 359 -6.08 1.42 -1.10
CA GLN A 359 -6.69 2.50 -0.31
C GLN A 359 -6.90 2.13 1.16
N GLY A 360 -7.11 0.84 1.45
CA GLY A 360 -7.28 0.35 2.83
C GLY A 360 -5.99 0.35 3.66
N ILE A 361 -4.82 0.54 3.04
CA ILE A 361 -3.52 0.55 3.74
C ILE A 361 -3.10 2.00 3.98
N PRO A 362 -2.92 2.45 5.24
CA PRO A 362 -2.44 3.78 5.54
C PRO A 362 -1.09 4.07 4.87
N ILE A 363 -0.88 5.30 4.39
CA ILE A 363 0.40 5.68 3.76
C ILE A 363 1.57 5.56 4.74
N ALA A 364 1.35 5.83 6.03
CA ALA A 364 2.35 5.61 7.07
C ALA A 364 2.83 4.15 7.09
N ALA A 365 1.91 3.18 6.95
CA ALA A 365 2.27 1.77 6.85
C ALA A 365 3.06 1.49 5.57
N LYS A 366 2.63 2.00 4.41
CA LYS A 366 3.36 1.83 3.14
C LYS A 366 4.79 2.37 3.22
N LEU A 367 4.97 3.58 3.76
CA LEU A 367 6.29 4.20 3.96
C LEU A 367 7.13 3.38 4.93
N ALA A 368 6.56 2.91 6.04
CA ALA A 368 7.25 2.06 6.99
C ALA A 368 7.72 0.73 6.35
N ARG A 369 6.94 0.14 5.43
CA ARG A 369 7.38 -1.05 4.69
C ARG A 369 8.46 -0.77 3.65
N LEU A 370 8.46 0.42 3.03
CA LEU A 370 9.57 0.84 2.19
C LEU A 370 10.84 1.11 3.01
N MET A 371 10.71 1.62 4.24
CA MET A 371 11.85 1.78 5.15
C MET A 371 12.57 0.44 5.44
N CYS A 372 11.86 -0.69 5.40
CA CYS A 372 12.46 -2.02 5.52
C CYS A 372 13.52 -2.31 4.44
N VAL A 373 13.49 -1.65 3.28
CA VAL A 373 14.54 -1.80 2.23
C VAL A 373 15.91 -1.37 2.78
N PHE A 374 15.95 -0.29 3.57
CA PHE A 374 17.19 0.21 4.17
C PHE A 374 17.61 -0.62 5.39
N LEU A 375 16.66 -1.23 6.09
CA LEU A 375 16.90 -1.98 7.32
C LEU A 375 17.25 -3.47 7.11
N THR A 376 17.10 -4.00 5.89
CA THR A 376 17.29 -5.44 5.61
C THR A 376 18.68 -5.80 5.07
N GLY A 377 19.43 -4.84 4.53
CA GLY A 377 20.79 -5.07 4.02
C GLY A 377 21.60 -3.78 4.03
N SER A 378 22.90 -3.90 4.29
CA SER A 378 23.83 -2.75 4.35
C SER A 378 23.89 -1.96 3.05
N ASP A 379 23.85 -2.66 1.92
CA ASP A 379 24.08 -2.07 0.59
C ASP A 379 22.92 -2.32 -0.38
N LEU A 380 21.83 -2.95 0.09
CA LEU A 380 20.71 -3.38 -0.74
C LEU A 380 20.02 -2.20 -1.45
N PHE A 381 19.97 -1.05 -0.79
CA PHE A 381 19.36 0.16 -1.35
C PHE A 381 20.22 0.83 -2.43
N LEU A 382 21.53 0.50 -2.50
CA LEU A 382 22.45 1.01 -3.53
C LEU A 382 22.32 0.24 -4.85
N GLU A 383 21.72 -0.95 -4.82
CA GLU A 383 21.49 -1.76 -6.01
C GLU A 383 20.55 -1.02 -6.96
N GLY A 384 21.02 -0.78 -8.19
CA GLY A 384 20.35 0.08 -9.18
C GLY A 384 18.85 -0.18 -9.34
N PRO A 385 18.39 -1.43 -9.52
CA PRO A 385 16.98 -1.75 -9.60
C PRO A 385 16.21 -1.40 -8.33
N VAL A 386 16.72 -1.78 -7.15
CA VAL A 386 16.07 -1.53 -5.85
C VAL A 386 15.94 -0.02 -5.61
N HIS A 387 17.01 0.73 -5.87
CA HIS A 387 17.02 2.18 -5.77
C HIS A 387 15.97 2.83 -6.68
N CYS A 388 15.94 2.46 -7.97
CA CYS A 388 15.01 3.05 -8.95
C CYS A 388 13.55 2.79 -8.59
N TYR A 389 13.18 1.56 -8.22
CA TYR A 389 11.81 1.24 -7.85
C TYR A 389 11.39 1.88 -6.53
N THR A 390 12.29 1.95 -5.54
CA THR A 390 12.02 2.62 -4.25
C THR A 390 11.81 4.13 -4.46
N ALA A 391 12.63 4.76 -5.29
CA ALA A 391 12.48 6.18 -5.63
C ALA A 391 11.15 6.46 -6.37
N ALA A 392 10.77 5.59 -7.33
CA ALA A 392 9.51 5.72 -8.05
C ALA A 392 8.29 5.62 -7.11
N LEU A 393 8.30 4.66 -6.17
CA LEU A 393 7.25 4.49 -5.18
C LEU A 393 7.18 5.67 -4.20
N LEU A 394 8.33 6.16 -3.73
CA LEU A 394 8.39 7.34 -2.88
C LEU A 394 7.78 8.57 -3.55
N SER A 395 8.15 8.81 -4.82
CA SER A 395 7.60 9.92 -5.61
C SER A 395 6.07 9.82 -5.69
N LEU A 396 5.55 8.62 -6.01
CA LEU A 396 4.12 8.37 -6.10
C LEU A 396 3.39 8.64 -4.78
N TYR A 397 3.98 8.25 -3.65
CA TYR A 397 3.41 8.49 -2.33
C TYR A 397 3.44 9.95 -1.93
N CYS A 398 4.50 10.68 -2.23
CA CYS A 398 4.58 12.11 -1.95
C CYS A 398 3.60 12.96 -2.79
N GLN A 399 3.26 12.51 -4.00
CA GLN A 399 2.31 13.20 -4.90
C GLN A 399 0.84 12.86 -4.62
N SER A 400 0.58 11.76 -3.91
CA SER A 400 -0.78 11.33 -3.60
C SER A 400 -1.51 12.32 -2.70
N LYS A 401 -2.77 12.63 -3.01
CA LYS A 401 -3.64 13.44 -2.13
C LYS A 401 -3.76 12.85 -0.73
N ALA A 402 -3.70 11.52 -0.61
CA ALA A 402 -3.77 10.86 0.67
C ALA A 402 -2.53 11.15 1.56
N PHE A 403 -1.41 11.63 0.99
CA PHE A 403 -0.24 12.08 1.75
C PHE A 403 -0.56 13.26 2.67
N GLU A 404 -1.60 14.05 2.37
CA GLU A 404 -2.08 15.10 3.27
C GLU A 404 -2.71 14.55 4.55
N SER A 405 -3.16 13.29 4.53
CA SER A 405 -3.71 12.58 5.69
C SER A 405 -2.69 11.68 6.40
N LEU A 406 -1.39 11.84 6.11
CA LEU A 406 -0.33 11.05 6.72
C LEU A 406 -0.32 11.26 8.24
N ASN A 407 -0.48 10.17 8.99
CA ASN A 407 -0.42 10.16 10.45
C ASN A 407 0.56 9.08 10.91
N LEU A 408 1.65 9.50 11.56
CA LEU A 408 2.70 8.62 12.07
C LEU A 408 2.47 8.16 13.51
N ASP A 409 1.56 8.82 14.24
CA ASP A 409 1.24 8.50 15.63
C ASP A 409 0.17 7.39 15.74
N ALA A 410 -0.47 7.04 14.62
CA ALA A 410 -1.45 5.97 14.57
C ALA A 410 -0.77 4.59 14.72
N PRO A 411 -1.37 3.62 15.44
CA PRO A 411 -0.82 2.28 15.56
C PRO A 411 -0.79 1.59 14.19
N LEU A 412 0.40 1.16 13.76
CA LEU A 412 0.61 0.49 12.50
C LEU A 412 0.67 -1.04 12.72
N PRO A 413 -0.07 -1.85 11.95
CA PRO A 413 -0.03 -3.30 12.09
C PRO A 413 1.38 -3.87 11.90
N GLY A 414 1.85 -4.66 12.86
CA GLY A 414 3.16 -5.30 12.82
C GLY A 414 4.34 -4.43 13.28
N LEU A 415 4.08 -3.23 13.79
CA LEU A 415 5.08 -2.34 14.39
C LEU A 415 4.69 -2.02 15.84
N ALA A 416 5.68 -1.95 16.74
CA ALA A 416 5.46 -1.55 18.13
C ALA A 416 5.12 -0.05 18.20
N SER A 417 5.97 0.78 17.58
CA SER A 417 5.71 2.19 17.34
C SER A 417 6.44 2.65 16.08
N PHE A 418 5.97 3.74 15.45
CA PHE A 418 6.71 4.36 14.36
C PHE A 418 8.03 4.97 14.83
N HIS A 419 8.08 5.45 16.07
CA HIS A 419 9.29 6.03 16.66
C HIS A 419 10.43 5.01 16.72
N ASP A 420 10.18 3.78 17.21
CA ASP A 420 11.20 2.74 17.29
C ASP A 420 11.76 2.38 15.91
N LEU A 421 10.88 2.26 14.91
CA LEU A 421 11.30 2.04 13.53
C LEU A 421 12.18 3.19 13.02
N TYR A 422 11.82 4.43 13.35
CA TYR A 422 12.57 5.62 12.95
C TYR A 422 13.95 5.68 13.62
N ILE A 423 14.06 5.31 14.90
CA ILE A 423 15.38 5.20 15.57
C ILE A 423 16.25 4.16 14.85
N SER A 424 15.73 2.96 14.56
CA SER A 424 16.50 1.96 13.78
C SER A 424 16.90 2.48 12.40
N LEU A 425 16.06 3.30 11.76
CA LEU A 425 16.38 3.94 10.48
C LEU A 425 17.53 4.94 10.62
N LEU A 426 17.55 5.75 11.68
CA LEU A 426 18.64 6.70 11.96
C LEU A 426 19.96 5.99 12.25
N GLU A 427 19.95 4.95 13.09
CA GLU A 427 21.14 4.13 13.39
C GLU A 427 21.73 3.52 12.11
N GLN A 428 20.86 2.99 11.24
CA GLN A 428 21.28 2.44 9.96
C GLN A 428 21.81 3.52 9.02
N PHE A 429 21.20 4.71 9.01
CA PHE A 429 21.67 5.84 8.21
C PHE A 429 23.06 6.31 8.64
N GLU A 430 23.31 6.44 9.95
CA GLU A 430 24.63 6.80 10.48
C GLU A 430 25.70 5.76 10.11
N SER A 431 25.31 4.49 10.04
CA SER A 431 26.21 3.37 9.82
C SER A 431 26.59 3.18 8.35
N VAL A 432 25.61 3.21 7.44
CA VAL A 432 25.78 2.73 6.05
C VAL A 432 25.08 3.60 5.00
N SER A 433 24.67 4.83 5.29
CA SER A 433 23.96 5.64 4.29
C SER A 433 24.81 6.05 3.09
N PHE A 434 26.13 6.15 3.26
CA PHE A 434 27.06 6.73 2.27
C PHE A 434 26.63 8.12 1.76
N GLY A 435 25.79 8.84 2.50
CA GLY A 435 25.20 10.12 2.07
C GLY A 435 24.20 10.00 0.91
N ASP A 436 23.61 8.84 0.72
CA ASP A 436 22.62 8.60 -0.35
C ASP A 436 21.40 9.52 -0.22
N PRO A 437 21.05 10.28 -1.28
CA PRO A 437 19.93 11.20 -1.24
C PRO A 437 18.57 10.52 -1.03
N LEU A 438 18.35 9.33 -1.60
CA LEU A 438 17.06 8.63 -1.46
C LEU A 438 16.83 8.22 -0.01
N PHE A 439 17.82 7.60 0.62
CA PHE A 439 17.80 7.27 2.04
C PHE A 439 17.62 8.55 2.89
N GLY A 440 18.33 9.63 2.54
CA GLY A 440 18.18 10.92 3.21
C GLY A 440 16.75 11.48 3.13
N VAL A 441 16.03 11.29 2.02
CA VAL A 441 14.61 11.71 1.92
C VAL A 441 13.73 10.92 2.89
N PHE A 442 13.96 9.62 3.07
CA PHE A 442 13.23 8.81 4.06
C PHE A 442 13.50 9.25 5.50
N VAL A 443 14.70 9.74 5.81
CA VAL A 443 15.03 10.36 7.10
C VAL A 443 14.33 11.73 7.25
N LEU A 444 14.27 12.53 6.19
CA LEU A 444 13.65 13.86 6.23
C LEU A 444 12.12 13.84 6.30
N LEU A 445 11.46 12.82 5.76
CA LEU A 445 10.00 12.77 5.62
C LEU A 445 9.26 12.93 6.97
N PRO A 446 9.65 12.23 8.06
CA PRO A 446 8.98 12.34 9.36
C PRO A 446 9.28 13.65 10.12
N LEU A 447 10.15 14.52 9.59
CA LEU A 447 10.60 15.75 10.27
C LEU A 447 9.74 16.99 9.94
N GLN A 448 8.64 16.83 9.20
CA GLN A 448 7.69 17.89 8.90
C GLN A 448 7.06 18.45 10.18
N ARG A 449 6.58 19.71 10.14
CA ARG A 449 6.16 20.43 11.36
C ARG A 449 4.95 19.83 12.07
N HIS A 450 4.04 19.21 11.34
CA HIS A 450 2.84 18.57 11.89
C HIS A 450 3.10 17.25 12.66
N PHE A 451 4.29 16.65 12.55
CA PHE A 451 4.64 15.43 13.29
C PHE A 451 5.28 15.73 14.63
N SER A 452 5.34 14.70 15.48
CA SER A 452 5.89 14.77 16.84
C SER A 452 7.27 15.41 16.89
N SER A 453 7.47 16.31 17.86
CA SER A 453 8.78 16.92 18.11
C SER A 453 9.84 15.92 18.55
N GLN A 454 9.44 14.75 19.04
CA GLN A 454 10.37 13.69 19.43
C GLN A 454 11.19 13.16 18.25
N LEU A 455 10.60 13.06 17.05
CA LEU A 455 11.33 12.62 15.86
C LEU A 455 12.40 13.63 15.45
N LYS A 456 12.10 14.92 15.56
CA LYS A 456 13.06 16.01 15.35
C LYS A 456 14.15 16.01 16.41
N MET A 457 13.78 15.82 17.68
CA MET A 457 14.75 15.72 18.78
C MET A 457 15.67 14.49 18.64
N ALA A 458 15.20 13.37 18.10
CA ALA A 458 16.06 12.21 17.85
C ALA A 458 17.22 12.56 16.89
N VAL A 459 16.93 13.29 15.81
CA VAL A 459 17.94 13.72 14.82
C VAL A 459 18.89 14.78 15.39
N PHE A 460 18.33 15.80 16.03
CA PHE A 460 19.11 16.95 16.51
C PHE A 460 19.75 16.73 17.89
N GLY A 461 19.37 15.68 18.62
CA GLY A 461 19.86 15.39 19.97
C GLY A 461 20.68 14.12 20.04
N GLU A 462 20.08 12.98 19.73
CA GLU A 462 20.69 11.65 19.93
C GLU A 462 21.55 11.23 18.73
N HIS A 463 21.06 11.47 17.51
CA HIS A 463 21.67 11.06 16.24
C HIS A 463 22.22 12.24 15.45
N VAL A 464 22.95 13.13 16.11
CA VAL A 464 23.49 14.37 15.52
C VAL A 464 24.46 14.09 14.37
N ASN A 465 25.09 12.91 14.33
CA ASN A 465 26.03 12.55 13.27
C ASN A 465 25.32 12.40 11.92
N THR A 466 24.02 12.06 11.90
CA THR A 466 23.20 12.04 10.69
C THR A 466 23.27 13.35 9.90
N LEU A 467 23.36 14.50 10.60
CA LEU A 467 23.38 15.83 9.96
C LEU A 467 24.56 16.03 9.01
N ARG A 468 25.66 15.30 9.18
CA ARG A 468 26.82 15.38 8.29
C ARG A 468 26.65 14.63 6.98
N ALA A 469 25.79 13.61 6.98
CA ALA A 469 25.55 12.74 5.82
C ALA A 469 24.21 13.07 5.11
N LEU A 470 23.38 13.94 5.67
CA LEU A 470 22.03 14.25 5.15
C LEU A 470 22.04 15.29 4.01
N GLY A 471 22.87 15.07 2.99
CA GLY A 471 23.16 16.00 1.90
C GLY A 471 22.12 16.06 0.78
N VAL A 472 20.83 15.89 1.08
CA VAL A 472 19.77 15.85 0.06
C VAL A 472 19.61 17.22 -0.62
N PRO A 473 19.87 17.36 -1.93
CA PRO A 473 19.75 18.63 -2.62
C PRO A 473 18.27 19.03 -2.83
N PHE A 474 18.00 20.34 -2.92
CA PHE A 474 16.62 20.85 -2.99
C PHE A 474 15.86 20.36 -4.24
N GLU A 475 16.58 20.13 -5.33
CA GLU A 475 16.06 19.63 -6.61
C GLU A 475 15.56 18.18 -6.51
N GLN A 476 16.19 17.38 -5.65
CA GLN A 476 15.83 15.98 -5.41
C GLN A 476 14.80 15.81 -4.29
N PHE A 477 14.48 16.89 -3.56
CA PHE A 477 13.60 16.84 -2.41
C PHE A 477 12.11 16.95 -2.82
N PRO A 478 11.31 15.88 -2.68
CA PRO A 478 9.97 15.80 -3.28
C PRO A 478 8.91 16.64 -2.55
N LEU A 479 9.20 17.11 -1.34
CA LEU A 479 8.22 17.81 -0.50
C LEU A 479 8.40 19.33 -0.51
N PRO A 480 7.30 20.11 -0.44
CA PRO A 480 7.39 21.57 -0.26
C PRO A 480 8.02 21.93 1.10
N LEU A 481 8.93 22.92 1.11
CA LEU A 481 9.62 23.35 2.34
C LEU A 481 8.62 23.93 3.35
N GLU A 482 7.51 24.48 2.89
CA GLU A 482 6.45 25.07 3.72
C GLU A 482 5.92 24.08 4.77
N ARG A 483 5.89 22.76 4.46
CA ARG A 483 5.47 21.71 5.41
C ARG A 483 6.42 21.53 6.59
N TYR A 484 7.65 22.02 6.48
CA TYR A 484 8.64 22.01 7.56
C TYR A 484 8.68 23.33 8.33
N LEU A 485 8.12 24.40 7.77
CA LEU A 485 8.25 25.76 8.30
C LEU A 485 6.97 26.27 8.95
N SER A 486 5.82 25.73 8.55
CA SER A 486 4.51 26.13 9.06
C SER A 486 3.82 24.98 9.80
N PRO A 487 3.26 25.22 11.00
CA PRO A 487 3.37 26.46 11.80
C PRO A 487 4.80 26.70 12.35
N PRO A 488 5.12 27.88 12.92
CA PRO A 488 6.42 28.14 13.58
C PRO A 488 6.67 27.20 14.77
N GLU A 489 7.89 26.72 14.98
CA GLU A 489 8.23 25.80 16.08
C GLU A 489 7.93 26.38 17.46
N ASP A 490 7.25 25.57 18.28
CA ASP A 490 6.78 25.93 19.63
C ASP A 490 7.56 25.20 20.74
N ASN A 491 8.29 24.13 20.42
CA ASN A 491 9.12 23.42 21.39
C ASN A 491 10.45 24.15 21.67
N LEU A 492 10.58 24.71 22.88
CA LEU A 492 11.77 25.46 23.31
C LEU A 492 13.06 24.61 23.28
N ASN A 493 12.99 23.32 23.63
CA ASN A 493 14.17 22.46 23.64
C ASN A 493 14.72 22.26 22.22
N LEU A 494 13.82 22.07 21.25
CA LEU A 494 14.19 21.91 19.85
C LEU A 494 14.74 23.22 19.26
N LEU A 495 14.15 24.38 19.62
CA LEU A 495 14.69 25.69 19.22
C LEU A 495 16.09 25.95 19.79
N ASN A 496 16.32 25.59 21.06
CA ASN A 496 17.64 25.66 21.68
C ASN A 496 18.64 24.78 20.92
N GLN A 497 18.23 23.57 20.54
CA GLN A 497 19.06 22.64 19.79
C GLN A 497 19.37 23.15 18.38
N TYR A 498 18.39 23.66 17.64
CA TYR A 498 18.59 24.31 16.34
C TYR A 498 19.61 25.45 16.43
N PHE A 499 19.46 26.32 17.43
CA PHE A 499 20.40 27.42 17.64
C PHE A 499 21.79 26.91 18.00
N HIS A 500 21.89 25.93 18.90
CA HIS A 500 23.15 25.32 19.31
C HIS A 500 23.89 24.71 18.11
N ASP A 501 23.21 23.91 17.29
CA ASP A 501 23.85 23.19 16.17
C ASP A 501 24.28 24.12 15.03
N LEU A 502 23.54 25.22 14.83
CA LEU A 502 23.96 26.30 13.91
C LEU A 502 25.21 27.02 14.43
N VAL A 503 25.24 27.40 15.70
CA VAL A 503 26.34 28.19 16.29
C VAL A 503 27.63 27.37 16.45
N THR A 504 27.51 26.10 16.82
CA THR A 504 28.65 25.18 16.93
C THR A 504 29.17 24.70 15.58
N GLY A 505 28.45 24.96 14.49
CA GLY A 505 28.81 24.50 13.16
C GLY A 505 28.60 22.99 12.96
N THR A 506 27.80 22.36 13.82
CA THR A 506 27.37 20.97 13.67
C THR A 506 26.40 20.84 12.50
N LEU A 507 25.48 21.80 12.36
CA LEU A 507 24.59 21.91 11.20
C LEU A 507 25.14 22.94 10.21
N GLN A 508 25.49 22.46 9.02
CA GLN A 508 26.02 23.29 7.94
C GLN A 508 25.22 23.10 6.66
N GLN A 509 25.08 24.17 5.88
CA GLN A 509 24.28 24.17 4.66
C GLN A 509 24.74 23.15 3.62
N HIS A 510 26.05 22.94 3.46
CA HIS A 510 26.59 22.01 2.46
C HIS A 510 26.48 20.54 2.88
N TRP A 511 26.27 20.25 4.17
CA TRP A 511 26.07 18.88 4.67
C TRP A 511 24.59 18.51 4.79
N CYS A 512 23.75 19.46 5.21
CA CYS A 512 22.32 19.23 5.38
C CYS A 512 21.53 20.47 4.99
N PRO A 513 21.37 20.73 3.68
CA PRO A 513 20.77 21.96 3.18
C PRO A 513 19.31 22.10 3.64
N VAL A 514 18.52 21.04 3.59
CA VAL A 514 17.09 21.08 3.98
C VAL A 514 16.91 21.46 5.45
N LEU A 515 17.55 20.75 6.39
CA LEU A 515 17.40 21.07 7.80
C LEU A 515 18.10 22.38 8.20
N TYR A 516 19.14 22.80 7.48
CA TYR A 516 19.74 24.11 7.67
C TYR A 516 18.72 25.24 7.45
N VAL A 517 17.94 25.18 6.36
CA VAL A 517 16.85 26.16 6.10
C VAL A 517 15.82 26.11 7.21
N VAL A 518 15.41 24.90 7.63
CA VAL A 518 14.39 24.70 8.67
C VAL A 518 14.84 25.31 10.00
N ALA A 519 16.06 25.02 10.44
CA ALA A 519 16.62 25.58 11.66
C ALA A 519 16.74 27.11 11.61
N VAL A 520 17.29 27.67 10.52
CA VAL A 520 17.42 29.13 10.34
C VAL A 520 16.06 29.82 10.36
N ALA A 521 15.08 29.28 9.66
CA ALA A 521 13.74 29.84 9.57
C ALA A 521 13.02 29.83 10.92
N HIS A 522 13.06 28.71 11.66
CA HIS A 522 12.42 28.61 12.98
C HIS A 522 13.10 29.48 14.03
N VAL A 523 14.44 29.51 14.06
CA VAL A 523 15.19 30.42 14.95
C VAL A 523 14.88 31.88 14.60
N ASN A 524 14.90 32.27 13.33
CA ASN A 524 14.55 33.63 12.90
C ASN A 524 13.12 34.02 13.33
N THR A 525 12.17 33.12 13.12
CA THR A 525 10.76 33.36 13.46
C THR A 525 10.59 33.48 14.97
N PHE A 526 11.30 32.65 15.75
CA PHE A 526 11.27 32.69 17.20
C PHE A 526 11.89 33.97 17.77
N ILE A 527 13.10 34.37 17.35
CA ILE A 527 13.80 35.56 17.87
C ILE A 527 13.05 36.86 17.56
N PHE A 528 12.30 36.92 16.46
CA PHE A 528 11.51 38.09 16.06
C PHE A 528 10.00 37.96 16.31
N SER A 529 9.55 36.89 16.98
CA SER A 529 8.14 36.73 17.33
C SER A 529 7.70 37.83 18.31
N GLN A 530 6.50 38.37 18.08
CA GLN A 530 5.85 39.37 18.93
C GLN A 530 4.74 38.76 19.80
N GLU A 531 4.62 37.44 19.82
CA GLU A 531 3.62 36.75 20.63
C GLU A 531 3.98 36.82 22.12
N ASN A 532 2.94 37.05 22.94
CA ASN A 532 3.02 36.99 24.40
C ASN A 532 3.21 35.54 24.82
N VAL A 533 4.42 35.18 25.22
CA VAL A 533 4.79 33.83 25.68
C VAL A 533 5.15 33.83 27.17
N SER A 534 5.41 32.64 27.72
CA SER A 534 5.89 32.52 29.10
C SER A 534 7.20 33.26 29.32
N GLN A 535 7.48 33.63 30.57
CA GLN A 535 8.70 34.36 30.94
C GLN A 535 9.98 33.60 30.50
N GLU A 536 9.97 32.27 30.59
CA GLU A 536 11.08 31.42 30.18
C GLU A 536 11.37 31.53 28.68
N MET A 537 10.34 31.44 27.83
CA MET A 537 10.48 31.57 26.38
C MET A 537 10.94 32.97 25.99
N ASP A 538 10.45 34.00 26.67
CA ASP A 538 10.85 35.39 26.46
C ASP A 538 12.32 35.65 26.81
N VAL A 539 12.81 35.07 27.91
CA VAL A 539 14.22 35.12 28.29
C VAL A 539 15.08 34.40 27.26
N ALA A 540 14.68 33.19 26.86
CA ALA A 540 15.39 32.42 25.84
C ALA A 540 15.46 33.18 24.50
N ARG A 541 14.34 33.78 24.07
CA ARG A 541 14.25 34.60 22.85
C ARG A 541 15.26 35.75 22.86
N ARG A 542 15.29 36.54 23.94
CA ARG A 542 16.24 37.65 24.10
C ARG A 542 17.70 37.16 24.13
N ASN A 543 17.97 36.09 24.85
CA ASN A 543 19.30 35.50 24.95
C ASN A 543 19.81 35.00 23.59
N MET A 544 18.96 34.32 22.80
CA MET A 544 19.32 33.89 21.45
C MET A 544 19.61 35.08 20.53
N LEU A 545 18.80 36.13 20.58
CA LEU A 545 19.03 37.32 19.76
C LEU A 545 20.35 38.03 20.12
N GLN A 546 20.64 38.19 21.42
CA GLN A 546 21.91 38.75 21.90
C GLN A 546 23.10 37.92 21.43
N LYS A 547 23.04 36.60 21.64
CA LYS A 547 24.09 35.69 21.17
C LYS A 547 24.28 35.77 19.66
N THR A 548 23.19 35.86 18.90
CA THR A 548 23.23 36.01 17.43
C THR A 548 23.94 37.29 17.01
N TRP A 549 23.73 38.40 17.72
CA TRP A 549 24.39 39.68 17.42
C TRP A 549 25.91 39.63 17.62
N VAL A 550 26.37 38.89 18.64
CA VAL A 550 27.79 38.76 19.03
C VAL A 550 28.49 37.62 18.27
N LEU A 551 27.80 36.87 17.40
CA LEU A 551 28.40 35.79 16.61
C LEU A 551 29.56 36.31 15.74
N LYS A 552 30.71 35.62 15.84
CA LYS A 552 31.89 35.88 15.00
C LYS A 552 31.71 35.44 13.55
N ASN A 553 30.81 34.49 13.29
CA ASN A 553 30.53 34.01 11.95
C ASN A 553 29.53 34.96 11.26
N GLU A 554 30.05 35.91 10.49
CA GLU A 554 29.26 36.93 9.79
C GLU A 554 28.27 36.32 8.77
N GLY A 555 28.59 35.18 8.17
CA GLY A 555 27.69 34.47 7.24
C GLY A 555 26.44 33.96 7.96
N LEU A 556 26.63 33.20 9.05
CA LEU A 556 25.52 32.68 9.86
C LEU A 556 24.71 33.81 10.49
N LYS A 557 25.38 34.86 10.99
CA LYS A 557 24.73 36.05 11.54
C LYS A 557 23.82 36.71 10.51
N LYS A 558 24.28 36.83 9.27
CA LYS A 558 23.45 37.34 8.16
C LYS A 558 22.25 36.43 7.90
N HIS A 559 22.45 35.11 7.86
CA HIS A 559 21.35 34.15 7.63
C HIS A 559 20.28 34.24 8.72
N LEU A 560 20.67 34.27 9.99
CA LEU A 560 19.73 34.31 11.12
C LEU A 560 18.98 35.65 11.25
N LEU A 561 19.61 36.79 10.94
CA LEU A 561 18.97 38.10 11.10
C LEU A 561 18.15 38.51 9.87
N TYR A 562 18.67 38.24 8.67
CA TYR A 562 18.10 38.73 7.41
C TYR A 562 17.23 37.70 6.68
N TYR A 563 16.96 36.54 7.26
CA TYR A 563 16.02 35.57 6.67
C TYR A 563 14.66 36.21 6.35
N LYS A 564 14.20 36.02 5.11
CA LYS A 564 12.93 36.53 4.58
C LYS A 564 11.90 35.43 4.38
N ARG A 565 12.20 34.45 3.53
CA ARG A 565 11.31 33.33 3.19
C ARG A 565 12.11 32.18 2.59
N ALA A 566 11.59 30.97 2.69
CA ALA A 566 12.14 29.83 1.98
C ALA A 566 11.94 29.97 0.47
N ASN A 567 12.94 29.56 -0.29
CA ASN A 567 12.96 29.60 -1.74
C ASN A 567 13.88 28.50 -2.27
N LYS A 568 13.30 27.44 -2.84
CA LYS A 568 14.04 26.30 -3.40
C LYS A 568 14.92 26.67 -4.61
N GLU A 569 14.61 27.76 -5.30
CA GLU A 569 15.37 28.21 -6.48
C GLU A 569 16.71 28.86 -6.11
N ASN A 570 16.85 29.28 -4.84
CA ASN A 570 18.09 29.84 -4.33
C ASN A 570 19.02 28.72 -3.87
N PRO A 571 20.33 28.73 -4.18
CA PRO A 571 21.28 27.73 -3.66
C PRO A 571 21.34 27.66 -2.12
N LEU A 572 20.97 28.75 -1.42
CA LEU A 572 20.82 28.78 0.05
C LEU A 572 19.53 28.12 0.55
N GLY A 573 18.54 27.93 -0.33
CA GLY A 573 17.20 27.46 0.00
C GLY A 573 16.28 28.53 0.60
N PHE A 574 16.74 29.78 0.72
CA PHE A 574 15.95 30.91 1.20
C PHE A 574 16.43 32.26 0.65
N ASP A 575 15.52 33.22 0.64
CA ASP A 575 15.80 34.62 0.31
C ASP A 575 16.20 35.40 1.57
N LEU A 576 17.11 36.36 1.40
CA LEU A 576 17.53 37.29 2.43
C LEU A 576 16.97 38.69 2.15
N TYR A 577 16.73 39.46 3.20
CA TYR A 577 16.53 40.90 3.09
C TYR A 577 17.85 41.60 2.78
N GLU A 578 17.81 42.63 1.93
CA GLU A 578 18.95 43.54 1.71
C GLU A 578 19.19 44.40 2.95
N GLU A 579 18.10 44.90 3.56
CA GLU A 579 18.12 45.68 4.79
C GLU A 579 17.14 45.10 5.82
N LEU A 580 17.52 45.15 7.10
CA LEU A 580 16.68 44.65 8.19
C LEU A 580 15.38 45.48 8.28
N PRO A 581 14.19 44.83 8.29
CA PRO A 581 12.93 45.55 8.47
C PRO A 581 12.95 46.42 9.73
N ALA A 582 12.41 47.65 9.63
CA ALA A 582 12.49 48.65 10.71
C ALA A 582 12.00 48.15 12.07
N ILE A 583 11.00 47.26 12.08
CA ILE A 583 10.46 46.63 13.29
C ILE A 583 11.52 45.72 13.95
N ARG A 584 12.16 44.85 13.17
CA ARG A 584 13.23 43.96 13.64
C ARG A 584 14.46 44.75 14.09
N LEU A 585 14.79 45.82 13.37
CA LEU A 585 15.91 46.71 13.72
C LEU A 585 15.67 47.43 15.06
N LYS A 586 14.48 47.98 15.27
CA LYS A 586 14.11 48.61 16.56
C LYS A 586 14.18 47.62 17.71
N TYR A 587 13.68 46.39 17.50
CA TYR A 587 13.72 45.34 18.52
C TYR A 587 15.16 44.91 18.87
N LEU A 588 16.00 44.72 17.85
CA LEU A 588 17.42 44.39 18.03
C LEU A 588 18.14 45.50 18.81
N GLN A 589 17.94 46.77 18.45
CA GLN A 589 18.52 47.91 19.16
C GLN A 589 18.03 48.01 20.62
N ALA A 590 16.76 47.70 20.90
CA ALA A 590 16.23 47.72 22.26
C ALA A 590 16.87 46.67 23.17
N ILE A 591 17.28 45.53 22.62
CA ILE A 591 17.89 44.42 23.35
C ILE A 591 19.41 44.60 23.49
N THR A 592 20.07 45.20 22.51
CA THR A 592 21.53 45.45 22.55
C THR A 592 21.92 46.73 23.28
N ARG A 593 21.00 47.69 23.50
CA ARG A 593 21.26 48.94 24.25
C ARG A 593 21.12 48.79 25.77
N LYS A 594 20.76 47.61 26.28
CA LYS A 594 20.59 47.34 27.71
C LYS A 594 21.86 46.82 28.40
N GLU A 595 23.02 46.91 27.75
CA GLU A 595 24.34 46.69 28.37
C GLU A 595 24.95 48.00 28.87
#